data_AF-A0A671PF99-F1
#
_entry.id   AF-A0A671PF99-F1
#
_cell.length_a   1.000
_cell.length_b   1.000
_cell.length_c   1.000
_cell.angle_alpha   90.00
_cell.angle_beta   90.00
_cell.angle_gamma   90.00
#
_symmetry.space_group_name_H-M   'P 1'
#
loop_
_entity.id
_entity.type
_entity.pdbx_description
1 polymer ?
#
loop_
_entity_poly.entity_id
_entity_poly.type
_entity_poly.pdbx_seq_one_letter_code
_entity_poly.pdbx_strand_id
1 'polypeptide(L)'
;MEVFYPLPAQEKNDTTTKMAAPMSNVDEIRDRVILGEFGVKNVSYLCSPMCNTKDVRQNEKTFCLSLSCLQYVTKLLCLVSVYSGDIKWLPIGNQADVFADAKIGPVHGDILLAQLRPGQELDIVMHCVKGIGKDHAKFSPVATASYRLLPEITLLQTIEGEQAERLKRCFSPGVIEIQNVNGRKVAKVVDSRLDTCSREVLRHDDLKNLVKLGRVRDYFIFSVESTGILPPDVLVTEAINVLISKCQKFLTELDMAEMD
;
A
#
# COMPACT_ATOMS: atom_id res chain seq x y z
N MET A 1 20.38 10.40 -36.59
CA MET A 1 20.44 11.86 -36.78
C MET A 1 19.27 12.42 -36.01
N GLU A 2 19.49 12.71 -34.73
CA GLU A 2 18.59 13.50 -33.88
C GLU A 2 19.46 14.09 -32.77
N VAL A 3 19.29 15.39 -32.56
CA VAL A 3 20.27 16.31 -32.01
C VAL A 3 20.11 16.40 -30.49
N PHE A 4 21.19 16.12 -29.77
CA PHE A 4 21.30 16.35 -28.33
C PHE A 4 21.41 17.85 -28.03
N TYR A 5 20.55 18.39 -27.17
CA TYR A 5 20.78 19.65 -26.46
C TYR A 5 21.25 19.34 -25.02
N PRO A 6 22.32 19.98 -24.52
CA PRO A 6 22.82 19.74 -23.17
C PRO A 6 22.01 20.54 -22.14
N LEU A 7 21.60 19.87 -21.04
CA LEU A 7 21.06 20.51 -19.84
C LEU A 7 22.18 21.21 -19.06
N PRO A 8 21.94 22.39 -18.45
CA PRO A 8 22.97 23.15 -17.75
C PRO A 8 23.37 22.49 -16.44
N ALA A 9 24.66 22.64 -16.11
CA ALA A 9 25.31 22.16 -14.90
C ALA A 9 24.63 22.72 -13.64
N GLN A 10 24.24 21.83 -12.72
CA GLN A 10 23.88 22.20 -11.34
C GLN A 10 25.14 22.08 -10.47
N GLU A 11 25.44 23.17 -9.78
CA GLU A 11 26.53 23.32 -8.82
C GLU A 11 26.53 22.22 -7.76
N LYS A 12 27.73 21.70 -7.48
CA LYS A 12 27.99 20.93 -6.26
C LYS A 12 27.80 21.85 -5.06
N ASN A 13 26.81 21.57 -4.22
CA ASN A 13 26.83 22.04 -2.85
C ASN A 13 26.93 20.87 -1.87
N ASP A 14 27.71 21.19 -0.85
CA ASP A 14 28.52 20.32 -0.04
C ASP A 14 27.71 19.50 0.98
N THR A 15 28.35 18.42 1.36
CA THR A 15 27.98 17.39 2.33
C THR A 15 27.47 17.92 3.69
N THR A 16 26.40 17.28 4.19
CA THR A 16 26.05 17.12 5.63
C THR A 16 25.36 18.28 6.37
N THR A 17 24.15 18.68 5.95
CA THR A 17 23.26 19.48 6.81
C THR A 17 22.17 18.59 7.43
N LYS A 18 22.37 18.18 8.68
CA LYS A 18 21.26 17.65 9.50
C LYS A 18 20.22 18.76 9.60
N MET A 19 19.03 18.51 9.06
CA MET A 19 17.89 19.44 9.03
C MET A 19 17.44 19.78 10.46
N ALA A 20 18.03 20.81 11.04
CA ALA A 20 17.53 21.46 12.24
C ALA A 20 16.92 22.79 11.79
N ALA A 21 15.58 22.86 11.75
CA ALA A 21 14.89 24.07 11.32
C ALA A 21 15.05 25.21 12.36
N PRO A 22 15.33 26.45 11.93
CA PRO A 22 15.33 27.64 12.79
C PRO A 22 13.91 28.01 13.26
N MET A 23 13.79 28.73 14.39
CA MET A 23 12.51 29.02 15.07
C MET A 23 11.46 29.77 14.23
N SER A 24 11.87 30.55 13.24
CA SER A 24 10.96 31.27 12.34
C SER A 24 10.26 30.35 11.32
N ASN A 25 10.68 29.09 11.20
CA ASN A 25 10.15 28.11 10.25
C ASN A 25 9.17 27.10 10.86
N VAL A 26 8.82 27.23 12.15
CA VAL A 26 7.95 26.25 12.82
C VAL A 26 6.50 26.37 12.33
N ASP A 27 6.00 27.59 12.13
CA ASP A 27 4.69 27.84 11.52
C ASP A 27 4.68 27.45 10.03
N GLU A 28 5.81 27.60 9.32
CA GLU A 28 5.93 27.14 7.94
C GLU A 28 5.97 25.60 7.84
N ILE A 29 6.61 24.91 8.81
CA ILE A 29 6.53 23.46 8.95
C ILE A 29 5.10 23.03 9.31
N ARG A 30 4.39 23.78 10.16
CA ARG A 30 2.98 23.54 10.50
C ARG A 30 2.08 23.62 9.25
N ASP A 31 2.21 24.69 8.46
CA ASP A 31 1.30 24.98 7.34
C ASP A 31 1.69 24.32 6.01
N ARG A 32 2.98 24.23 5.68
CA ARG A 32 3.43 23.66 4.40
C ARG A 32 3.82 22.19 4.47
N VAL A 33 4.49 21.76 5.53
CA VAL A 33 5.04 20.39 5.59
C VAL A 33 4.09 19.47 6.35
N ILE A 34 3.54 19.87 7.49
CA ILE A 34 2.62 19.05 8.29
C ILE A 34 1.19 19.09 7.75
N LEU A 35 0.72 20.23 7.25
CA LEU A 35 -0.60 20.33 6.60
C LEU A 35 -0.54 20.10 5.07
N GLY A 36 0.53 20.52 4.39
CA GLY A 36 0.67 20.42 2.92
C GLY A 36 1.25 19.11 2.40
N GLU A 37 2.35 18.57 2.95
CA GLU A 37 2.84 17.22 2.60
C GLU A 37 2.06 16.10 3.29
N PHE A 38 1.20 16.46 4.25
CA PHE A 38 0.74 15.55 5.29
C PHE A 38 -0.70 15.81 5.74
N GLY A 39 -1.56 16.31 4.83
CA GLY A 39 -2.99 16.57 5.04
C GLY A 39 -3.81 15.39 5.58
N VAL A 40 -3.58 15.05 6.85
CA VAL A 40 -3.76 13.75 7.48
C VAL A 40 -2.86 12.68 6.83
N LYS A 41 -1.61 12.60 7.33
CA LYS A 41 -0.63 11.53 7.12
C LYS A 41 -1.35 10.18 7.21
N ASN A 42 -0.89 9.16 6.47
CA ASN A 42 -1.33 7.75 6.56
C ASN A 42 -1.21 7.20 7.99
N VAL A 43 -2.10 7.65 8.83
CA VAL A 43 -2.49 7.02 10.05
C VAL A 43 -3.76 6.31 9.62
N SER A 44 -3.59 5.11 9.08
CA SER A 44 -4.68 4.16 9.02
C SER A 44 -5.37 4.21 10.40
N TYR A 45 -6.66 4.55 10.46
CA TYR A 45 -7.37 4.62 11.74
C TYR A 45 -8.22 3.37 11.89
N LEU A 46 -8.24 2.78 13.09
CA LEU A 46 -9.23 1.77 13.46
C LEU A 46 -10.58 2.46 13.71
N CYS A 47 -11.20 2.95 12.66
CA CYS A 47 -12.62 3.25 12.67
C CYS A 47 -13.23 2.35 11.59
N SER A 48 -13.90 1.28 12.03
CA SER A 48 -14.55 0.36 11.10
C SER A 48 -15.46 1.17 10.16
N PRO A 49 -15.24 1.17 8.83
CA PRO A 49 -16.06 1.96 7.90
C PRO A 49 -17.50 1.44 7.80
N MET A 50 -17.80 0.35 8.53
CA MET A 50 -19.10 -0.30 8.70
C MET A 50 -20.00 0.33 9.78
N CYS A 51 -19.65 1.47 10.38
CA CYS A 51 -20.58 2.14 11.30
C CYS A 51 -21.75 2.75 10.53
N ASN A 52 -22.73 1.91 10.22
CA ASN A 52 -24.01 2.24 9.60
C ASN A 52 -25.01 2.64 10.70
N THR A 53 -24.61 3.56 11.59
CA THR A 53 -25.53 4.18 12.55
C THR A 53 -26.18 5.36 11.85
N LYS A 54 -27.32 5.07 11.21
CA LYS A 54 -28.40 6.06 11.10
C LYS A 54 -28.67 6.55 12.52
N ASP A 55 -28.72 7.85 12.73
CA ASP A 55 -28.89 8.54 14.02
C ASP A 55 -27.64 8.84 14.87
N VAL A 56 -26.73 9.67 14.33
CA VAL A 56 -26.12 10.73 15.15
C VAL A 56 -26.03 11.99 14.29
N ARG A 57 -27.03 12.87 14.41
CA ARG A 57 -27.20 14.19 13.75
C ARG A 57 -26.63 14.30 12.32
N GLN A 58 -27.52 14.04 11.38
CA GLN A 58 -27.42 14.32 9.95
C GLN A 58 -27.06 15.79 9.67
N ASN A 59 -25.86 16.02 9.14
CA ASN A 59 -25.70 16.65 7.83
C ASN A 59 -24.30 16.32 7.29
N GLU A 60 -24.29 15.68 6.13
CA GLU A 60 -23.16 15.50 5.21
C GLU A 60 -21.85 14.88 5.75
N LYS A 61 -21.73 13.57 5.52
CA LYS A 61 -20.49 12.92 5.02
C LYS A 61 -19.20 13.09 5.85
N THR A 62 -19.30 13.52 7.09
CA THR A 62 -18.13 13.82 7.92
C THR A 62 -18.30 13.16 9.27
N PHE A 63 -17.93 11.86 9.36
CA PHE A 63 -17.41 11.40 10.65
C PHE A 63 -16.22 12.31 10.94
N CYS A 64 -16.24 13.03 12.05
CA CYS A 64 -15.21 13.99 12.40
C CYS A 64 -14.61 13.52 13.72
N LEU A 65 -13.40 12.98 13.67
CA LEU A 65 -12.65 12.61 14.86
C LEU A 65 -11.68 13.75 15.13
N SER A 66 -11.86 14.47 16.24
CA SER A 66 -10.85 15.41 16.70
C SER A 66 -9.72 14.63 17.38
N LEU A 67 -8.50 14.92 16.96
CA LEU A 67 -7.31 14.36 17.56
C LEU A 67 -6.40 15.49 18.00
N SER A 68 -5.82 15.38 19.20
CA SER A 68 -4.85 16.36 19.72
C SER A 68 -3.51 15.72 20.02
N CYS A 69 -2.44 16.49 19.82
CA CYS A 69 -1.09 16.18 20.27
C CYS A 69 -0.52 17.45 20.92
N LEU A 70 -0.11 17.34 22.19
CA LEU A 70 0.52 18.42 22.94
C LEU A 70 1.82 17.87 23.55
N GLN A 71 2.96 18.42 23.14
CA GLN A 71 4.27 17.99 23.65
C GLN A 71 5.12 19.20 24.03
N TYR A 72 5.65 19.20 25.27
CA TYR A 72 6.42 20.31 25.83
C TYR A 72 7.85 19.86 26.17
N VAL A 73 8.85 20.61 25.69
CA VAL A 73 10.27 20.29 25.92
C VAL A 73 10.85 21.23 26.99
N THR A 74 10.92 20.76 28.24
CA THR A 74 11.45 21.55 29.38
C THR A 74 12.95 21.39 29.65
N LYS A 75 13.63 20.42 29.01
CA LYS A 75 15.07 20.14 29.24
C LYS A 75 15.96 20.68 28.12
N LEU A 76 16.98 21.45 28.50
CA LEU A 76 17.82 22.30 27.64
C LEU A 76 18.68 21.58 26.56
N LEU A 77 18.69 20.24 26.48
CA LEU A 77 19.61 19.51 25.58
C LEU A 77 19.05 18.26 24.88
N CYS A 78 17.77 17.91 25.07
CA CYS A 78 17.21 16.70 24.46
C CYS A 78 16.32 17.03 23.25
N LEU A 79 16.58 16.33 22.15
CA LEU A 79 15.67 16.25 21.00
C LEU A 79 14.50 15.34 21.40
N VAL A 80 13.27 15.80 21.18
CA VAL A 80 12.05 15.03 21.45
C VAL A 80 11.43 14.59 20.14
N SER A 81 11.26 13.29 19.95
CA SER A 81 10.54 12.72 18.82
C SER A 81 9.06 12.61 19.16
N VAL A 82 8.21 13.12 18.27
CA VAL A 82 6.75 12.99 18.34
C VAL A 82 6.33 11.88 17.38
N TYR A 83 5.62 10.88 17.89
CA TYR A 83 5.18 9.72 17.13
C TYR A 83 3.67 9.74 16.91
N SER A 84 3.19 8.91 15.99
CA SER A 84 1.75 8.71 15.76
C SER A 84 1.03 8.24 17.02
N GLY A 85 1.68 7.45 17.88
CA GLY A 85 1.11 7.01 19.16
C GLY A 85 0.78 8.15 20.14
N ASP A 86 1.37 9.34 19.96
CA ASP A 86 1.07 10.52 20.80
C ASP A 86 -0.26 11.19 20.44
N ILE A 87 -0.88 10.78 19.32
CA ILE A 87 -2.17 11.25 18.85
C ILE A 87 -3.28 10.69 19.74
N LYS A 88 -4.04 11.59 20.40
CA LYS A 88 -5.14 11.22 21.30
C LYS A 88 -6.49 11.51 20.67
N TRP A 89 -7.39 10.53 20.70
CA TRP A 89 -8.78 10.69 20.28
C TRP A 89 -9.57 11.54 21.28
N LEU A 90 -10.24 12.56 20.77
CA LEU A 90 -11.18 13.39 21.50
C LEU A 90 -12.62 13.05 21.02
N PRO A 91 -13.43 12.39 21.85
CA PRO A 91 -14.80 12.03 21.45
C PRO A 91 -15.69 13.28 21.35
N ILE A 92 -16.55 13.33 20.32
CA ILE A 92 -17.53 14.40 20.12
C ILE A 92 -18.94 13.85 20.32
N GLY A 93 -19.73 14.46 21.22
CA GLY A 93 -21.10 14.02 21.51
C GLY A 93 -21.14 12.60 22.07
N ASN A 94 -22.03 11.76 21.54
CA ASN A 94 -22.26 10.39 22.02
C ASN A 94 -21.25 9.37 21.46
N GLN A 95 -20.19 9.80 20.78
CA GLN A 95 -19.20 8.89 20.21
C GLN A 95 -18.46 8.09 21.29
N ALA A 96 -18.27 8.66 22.48
CA ALA A 96 -17.64 7.96 23.60
C ALA A 96 -18.38 6.67 23.97
N ASP A 97 -19.72 6.69 23.92
CA ASP A 97 -20.55 5.54 24.25
C ASP A 97 -20.61 4.53 23.10
N VAL A 98 -20.75 5.01 21.86
CA VAL A 98 -20.83 4.15 20.66
C VAL A 98 -19.54 3.36 20.41
N PHE A 99 -18.39 3.96 20.75
CA PHE A 99 -17.07 3.40 20.51
C PHE A 99 -16.31 3.03 21.78
N ALA A 100 -17.02 2.81 22.90
CA ALA A 100 -16.42 2.45 24.18
C ALA A 100 -15.51 1.22 24.08
N ASP A 101 -15.91 0.23 23.26
CA ASP A 101 -15.16 -1.02 23.04
C ASP A 101 -14.14 -0.92 21.89
N ALA A 102 -14.13 0.18 21.13
CA ALA A 102 -13.29 0.35 19.96
C ALA A 102 -12.05 1.19 20.26
N LYS A 103 -10.88 0.65 19.91
CA LYS A 103 -9.61 1.40 20.00
C LYS A 103 -9.49 2.39 18.84
N ILE A 104 -10.04 3.58 19.01
CA ILE A 104 -9.90 4.66 18.02
C ILE A 104 -8.53 5.32 18.17
N GLY A 105 -7.76 5.31 17.09
CA GLY A 105 -6.44 5.90 17.05
C GLY A 105 -5.65 5.44 15.83
N PRO A 106 -4.36 5.78 15.77
CA PRO A 106 -3.47 5.28 14.75
C PRO A 106 -3.34 3.75 14.78
N VAL A 107 -3.30 3.14 13.59
CA VAL A 107 -2.99 1.71 13.43
C VAL A 107 -1.54 1.45 13.82
N HIS A 108 -0.61 2.26 13.33
CA HIS A 108 0.82 2.16 13.66
C HIS A 108 1.18 3.30 14.62
N GLY A 109 1.68 2.98 15.81
CA GLY A 109 1.99 3.95 16.88
C GLY A 109 3.41 4.53 16.83
N ASP A 110 4.25 4.04 15.92
CA ASP A 110 5.69 4.29 15.82
C ASP A 110 6.08 5.14 14.61
N ILE A 111 5.10 5.71 13.89
CA ILE A 111 5.37 6.61 12.77
C ILE A 111 5.87 7.93 13.34
N LEU A 112 7.13 8.26 13.08
CA LEU A 112 7.71 9.54 13.46
C LEU A 112 7.02 10.67 12.69
N LEU A 113 6.39 11.60 13.42
CA LEU A 113 5.69 12.74 12.83
C LEU A 113 6.58 13.98 12.77
N ALA A 114 7.29 14.26 13.85
CA ALA A 114 8.13 15.44 13.98
C ALA A 114 9.24 15.20 15.01
N GLN A 115 10.33 15.97 14.92
CA GLN A 115 11.37 16.05 15.93
C GLN A 115 11.49 17.50 16.40
N LEU A 116 11.30 17.71 17.70
CA LEU A 116 11.27 19.02 18.34
C LEU A 116 12.56 19.28 19.12
N ARG A 117 12.99 20.54 19.11
CA ARG A 117 14.05 21.07 19.97
C ARG A 117 13.47 21.80 21.19
N PRO A 118 14.27 22.03 22.25
CA PRO A 118 13.84 22.83 23.39
C PRO A 118 13.32 24.21 22.95
N GLY A 119 12.13 24.59 23.45
CA GLY A 119 11.44 25.82 23.07
C GLY A 119 10.49 25.71 21.87
N GLN A 120 10.41 24.54 21.20
CA GLN A 120 9.40 24.25 20.17
C GLN A 120 8.23 23.47 20.77
N GLU A 121 7.02 23.81 20.31
CA GLU A 121 5.77 23.19 20.70
C GLU A 121 4.96 22.81 19.46
N LEU A 122 4.18 21.74 19.57
CA LEU A 122 3.25 21.30 18.53
C LEU A 122 1.87 21.18 19.16
N ASP A 123 0.93 21.99 18.67
CA ASP A 123 -0.50 21.92 19.02
C ASP A 123 -1.34 21.88 17.74
N ILE A 124 -1.97 20.72 17.51
CA ILE A 124 -2.71 20.40 16.29
C ILE A 124 -4.02 19.74 16.66
N VAL A 125 -5.11 20.20 16.04
CA VAL A 125 -6.39 19.50 15.99
C VAL A 125 -6.58 18.93 14.59
N MET A 126 -6.74 17.62 14.48
CA MET A 126 -6.98 16.93 13.20
C MET A 126 -8.45 16.50 13.10
N HIS A 127 -8.99 16.50 11.89
CA HIS A 127 -10.33 16.02 11.57
C HIS A 127 -10.23 14.87 10.55
N CYS A 128 -10.45 13.64 11.00
CA CYS A 128 -10.52 12.48 10.10
C CYS A 128 -11.87 12.45 9.40
N VAL A 129 -11.94 12.25 8.08
CA VAL A 129 -13.18 12.16 7.29
C VAL A 129 -13.21 10.90 6.42
N LYS A 130 -14.42 10.43 6.05
CA LYS A 130 -14.56 9.30 5.11
C LYS A 130 -14.38 9.81 3.68
N GLY A 131 -13.47 9.19 2.93
CA GLY A 131 -13.21 9.51 1.53
C GLY A 131 -12.99 8.26 0.68
N ILE A 132 -12.84 8.45 -0.64
CA ILE A 132 -12.53 7.37 -1.59
C ILE A 132 -11.11 7.53 -2.14
N GLY A 133 -10.44 6.41 -2.41
CA GLY A 133 -9.08 6.41 -2.97
C GLY A 133 -8.95 7.10 -4.33
N LYS A 134 -10.07 7.26 -5.07
CA LYS A 134 -10.12 8.02 -6.32
C LYS A 134 -9.90 9.51 -6.10
N ASP A 135 -10.37 10.05 -4.98
CA ASP A 135 -10.23 11.48 -4.67
C ASP A 135 -8.81 11.80 -4.20
N HIS A 136 -8.24 10.91 -3.38
CA HIS A 136 -6.86 11.02 -2.93
C HIS A 136 -6.29 9.67 -2.49
N ALA A 137 -5.00 9.44 -2.77
CA ALA A 137 -4.28 8.22 -2.40
C ALA A 137 -4.29 7.88 -0.89
N LYS A 138 -4.50 8.86 0.00
CA LYS A 138 -4.55 8.65 1.47
C LYS A 138 -5.78 7.87 1.91
N PHE A 139 -6.81 7.83 1.08
CA PHE A 139 -8.01 7.03 1.28
C PHE A 139 -7.89 5.63 0.67
N SER A 140 -6.72 5.26 0.11
CA SER A 140 -6.48 3.89 -0.32
C SER A 140 -6.33 2.99 0.90
N PRO A 141 -7.19 1.97 1.08
CA PRO A 141 -7.08 1.04 2.22
C PRO A 141 -6.01 -0.04 2.03
N VAL A 142 -5.40 -0.09 0.84
CA VAL A 142 -4.37 -1.05 0.46
C VAL A 142 -3.06 -0.33 0.19
N ALA A 143 -1.95 -0.96 0.61
CA ALA A 143 -0.61 -0.56 0.20
C ALA A 143 -0.41 -0.92 -1.28
N THR A 144 -0.61 -2.21 -1.58
CA THR A 144 -0.51 -2.74 -2.93
C THR A 144 -1.59 -3.78 -3.17
N ALA A 145 -2.40 -3.57 -4.21
CA ALA A 145 -3.34 -4.56 -4.71
C ALA A 145 -3.00 -4.84 -6.17
N SER A 146 -2.56 -6.05 -6.45
CA SER A 146 -2.17 -6.46 -7.79
C SER A 146 -2.58 -7.90 -8.04
N TYR A 147 -2.56 -8.28 -9.32
CA TYR A 147 -2.71 -9.67 -9.70
C TYR A 147 -1.68 -10.01 -10.77
N ARG A 148 -1.38 -11.29 -10.88
CA ARG A 148 -0.66 -11.85 -12.03
C ARG A 148 -1.30 -13.16 -12.45
N LEU A 149 -1.17 -13.49 -13.73
CA LEU A 149 -1.61 -14.78 -14.25
C LEU A 149 -0.64 -15.87 -13.80
N LEU A 150 -1.16 -17.10 -13.59
CA LEU A 150 -0.32 -18.26 -13.30
C LEU A 150 0.64 -18.51 -14.47
N PRO A 151 1.96 -18.51 -14.23
CA PRO A 151 2.93 -18.91 -15.23
C PRO A 151 2.71 -20.36 -15.65
N GLU A 152 2.79 -20.62 -16.94
CA GLU A 152 2.72 -21.97 -17.50
C GLU A 152 4.05 -22.28 -18.17
N ILE A 153 4.74 -23.31 -17.70
CA ILE A 153 6.03 -23.72 -18.23
C ILE A 153 5.84 -25.12 -18.80
N THR A 154 5.93 -25.26 -20.11
CA THR A 154 5.82 -26.55 -20.80
C THR A 154 7.19 -26.93 -21.35
N LEU A 155 7.70 -28.09 -20.92
CA LEU A 155 8.89 -28.70 -21.52
C LEU A 155 8.45 -29.47 -22.76
N LEU A 156 8.96 -29.07 -23.94
CA LEU A 156 8.62 -29.70 -25.21
C LEU A 156 9.36 -31.03 -25.41
N GLN A 157 10.51 -31.19 -24.76
CA GLN A 157 11.35 -32.38 -24.82
C GLN A 157 11.87 -32.72 -23.42
N THR A 158 12.33 -33.96 -23.23
CA THR A 158 13.02 -34.39 -22.01
C THR A 158 14.41 -33.77 -21.95
N ILE A 159 14.66 -32.97 -20.91
CA ILE A 159 15.92 -32.25 -20.72
C ILE A 159 16.71 -32.97 -19.62
N GLU A 160 17.90 -33.47 -19.98
CA GLU A 160 18.70 -34.34 -19.12
C GLU A 160 20.10 -33.77 -18.83
N GLY A 161 20.74 -34.26 -17.77
CA GLY A 161 22.15 -34.03 -17.49
C GLY A 161 22.49 -32.57 -17.16
N GLU A 162 23.53 -32.01 -17.79
CA GLU A 162 23.99 -30.64 -17.55
C GLU A 162 22.97 -29.59 -18.01
N GLN A 163 22.21 -29.88 -19.08
CA GLN A 163 21.15 -28.99 -19.56
C GLN A 163 20.04 -28.84 -18.52
N ALA A 164 19.71 -29.91 -17.77
CA ALA A 164 18.73 -29.87 -16.69
C ALA A 164 19.20 -28.97 -15.52
N GLU A 165 20.48 -29.05 -15.15
CA GLU A 165 21.08 -28.18 -14.12
C GLU A 165 21.11 -26.71 -14.56
N ARG A 166 21.45 -26.45 -15.83
CA ARG A 166 21.44 -25.10 -16.40
C ARG A 166 20.03 -24.54 -16.47
N LEU A 167 19.06 -25.34 -16.88
CA LEU A 167 17.66 -24.95 -16.94
C LEU A 167 17.13 -24.62 -15.54
N LYS A 168 17.47 -25.42 -14.52
CA LYS A 168 17.13 -25.11 -13.13
C LYS A 168 17.65 -23.75 -12.69
N ARG A 169 18.86 -23.34 -13.11
CA ARG A 169 19.43 -22.02 -12.80
C ARG A 169 18.75 -20.85 -13.52
N CYS A 170 18.05 -21.12 -14.62
CA CYS A 170 17.32 -20.08 -15.37
C CYS A 170 16.01 -19.67 -14.71
N PHE A 171 15.47 -20.50 -13.81
CA PHE A 171 14.20 -20.27 -13.14
C PHE A 171 14.39 -19.94 -11.66
N SER A 172 13.32 -19.45 -11.03
CA SER A 172 13.30 -19.19 -9.60
C SER A 172 13.48 -20.51 -8.81
N PRO A 173 14.10 -20.48 -7.62
CA PRO A 173 14.24 -21.66 -6.79
C PRO A 173 12.88 -22.32 -6.51
N GLY A 174 12.80 -23.65 -6.65
CA GLY A 174 11.58 -24.42 -6.43
C GLY A 174 10.67 -24.59 -7.67
N VAL A 175 10.92 -23.86 -8.76
CA VAL A 175 10.13 -24.00 -10.00
C VAL A 175 10.46 -25.29 -10.73
N ILE A 176 11.75 -25.56 -10.91
CA ILE A 176 12.27 -26.75 -11.57
C ILE A 176 13.04 -27.60 -10.57
N GLU A 177 12.72 -28.89 -10.54
CA GLU A 177 13.45 -29.89 -9.77
C GLU A 177 14.09 -30.91 -10.72
N ILE A 178 15.19 -31.51 -10.28
CA ILE A 178 15.90 -32.53 -11.02
C ILE A 178 15.61 -33.87 -10.37
N GLN A 179 14.98 -34.76 -11.11
CA GLN A 179 14.63 -36.10 -10.65
C GLN A 179 15.55 -37.13 -11.30
N ASN A 180 15.98 -38.13 -10.54
CA ASN A 180 16.76 -39.24 -11.06
C ASN A 180 15.82 -40.34 -11.55
N VAL A 181 15.65 -40.45 -12.86
CA VAL A 181 14.86 -41.50 -13.51
C VAL A 181 15.82 -42.42 -14.26
N ASN A 182 15.84 -43.71 -13.91
CA ASN A 182 16.71 -44.72 -14.53
C ASN A 182 18.21 -44.34 -14.54
N GLY A 183 18.69 -43.71 -13.47
CA GLY A 183 20.07 -43.25 -13.34
C GLY A 183 20.40 -41.96 -14.11
N ARG A 184 19.41 -41.32 -14.73
CA ARG A 184 19.56 -40.05 -15.46
C ARG A 184 18.89 -38.91 -14.72
N LYS A 185 19.58 -37.76 -14.66
CA LYS A 185 19.05 -36.50 -14.10
C LYS A 185 18.12 -35.84 -15.11
N VAL A 186 16.82 -35.79 -14.83
CA VAL A 186 15.79 -35.21 -15.71
C VAL A 186 15.15 -34.00 -15.04
N ALA A 187 15.01 -32.88 -15.75
CA ALA A 187 14.30 -31.71 -15.25
C ALA A 187 12.77 -31.91 -15.28
N LYS A 188 12.09 -31.55 -14.20
CA LYS A 188 10.64 -31.54 -14.08
C LYS A 188 10.15 -30.21 -13.51
N VAL A 189 9.07 -29.68 -14.07
CA VAL A 189 8.36 -28.52 -13.51
C VAL A 189 7.56 -29.00 -12.30
N VAL A 190 7.84 -28.42 -11.13
CA VAL A 190 7.16 -28.78 -9.87
C VAL A 190 6.11 -27.73 -9.52
N ASP A 191 6.53 -26.46 -9.41
CA ASP A 191 5.62 -25.37 -9.08
C ASP A 191 5.90 -24.15 -9.96
N SER A 192 5.07 -23.97 -10.99
CA SER A 192 5.16 -22.81 -11.89
C SER A 192 4.69 -21.52 -11.22
N ARG A 193 3.99 -21.58 -10.09
CA ARG A 193 3.52 -20.40 -9.35
C ARG A 193 4.67 -19.57 -8.83
N LEU A 194 5.77 -20.19 -8.41
CA LEU A 194 6.93 -19.51 -7.84
C LEU A 194 7.74 -18.74 -8.90
N ASP A 195 7.49 -18.97 -10.18
CA ASP A 195 8.21 -18.29 -11.24
C ASP A 195 7.85 -16.80 -11.33
N THR A 196 8.87 -15.97 -11.51
CA THR A 196 8.76 -14.52 -11.74
C THR A 196 8.68 -14.16 -13.22
N CYS A 197 8.72 -15.15 -14.12
CA CYS A 197 8.74 -14.99 -15.57
C CYS A 197 9.91 -14.13 -16.07
N SER A 198 11.13 -14.38 -15.54
CA SER A 198 12.36 -13.67 -15.93
C SER A 198 12.72 -13.83 -17.42
N ARG A 199 12.27 -14.93 -18.05
CA ARG A 199 12.59 -15.33 -19.43
C ARG A 199 14.07 -15.59 -19.70
N GLU A 200 14.86 -15.84 -18.66
CA GLU A 200 16.30 -16.10 -18.79
C GLU A 200 16.59 -17.29 -19.71
N VAL A 201 15.74 -18.32 -19.69
CA VAL A 201 15.85 -19.50 -20.57
C VAL A 201 15.90 -19.17 -22.05
N LEU A 202 15.32 -18.04 -22.49
CA LEU A 202 15.32 -17.63 -23.91
C LEU A 202 16.66 -17.04 -24.37
N ARG A 203 17.58 -16.73 -23.44
CA ARG A 203 18.95 -16.27 -23.75
C ARG A 203 19.90 -17.40 -24.10
N HIS A 204 19.49 -18.65 -23.87
CA HIS A 204 20.29 -19.83 -24.12
C HIS A 204 19.77 -20.55 -25.36
N ASP A 205 20.55 -20.53 -26.44
CA ASP A 205 20.15 -21.09 -27.74
C ASP A 205 19.87 -22.60 -27.68
N ASP A 206 20.54 -23.31 -26.77
CA ASP A 206 20.35 -24.73 -26.49
C ASP A 206 19.02 -25.04 -25.78
N LEU A 207 18.46 -24.10 -25.01
CA LEU A 207 17.26 -24.30 -24.21
C LEU A 207 16.00 -23.62 -24.77
N LYS A 208 16.19 -22.56 -25.56
CA LYS A 208 15.11 -21.72 -26.09
C LYS A 208 14.02 -22.51 -26.83
N ASN A 209 14.42 -23.51 -27.62
CA ASN A 209 13.49 -24.32 -28.41
C ASN A 209 12.92 -25.53 -27.63
N LEU A 210 13.43 -25.79 -26.42
CA LEU A 210 13.00 -26.92 -25.58
C LEU A 210 11.91 -26.54 -24.58
N VAL A 211 11.71 -25.23 -24.36
CA VAL A 211 10.78 -24.71 -23.35
C VAL A 211 9.81 -23.73 -23.98
N LYS A 212 8.52 -23.93 -23.70
CA LYS A 212 7.46 -22.97 -24.03
C LYS A 212 7.02 -22.27 -22.75
N LEU A 213 7.15 -20.95 -22.74
CA LEU A 213 6.65 -20.09 -21.67
C LEU A 213 5.27 -19.54 -22.06
N GLY A 214 4.30 -19.75 -21.18
CA GLY A 214 2.92 -19.32 -21.32
C GLY A 214 2.36 -18.76 -20.01
N ARG A 215 1.08 -18.40 -20.05
CA ARG A 215 0.30 -18.03 -18.87
C ARG A 215 -1.12 -18.53 -19.05
N VAL A 216 -1.70 -19.07 -17.99
CA VAL A 216 -3.11 -19.49 -17.98
C VAL A 216 -3.99 -18.24 -17.86
N ARG A 217 -4.82 -17.97 -18.88
CA ARG A 217 -5.63 -16.74 -18.95
C ARG A 217 -6.68 -16.62 -17.85
N ASP A 218 -7.25 -17.75 -17.45
CA ASP A 218 -8.38 -17.78 -16.51
C ASP A 218 -7.94 -18.05 -15.06
N TYR A 219 -6.62 -18.04 -14.81
CA TYR A 219 -6.07 -18.27 -13.47
C TYR A 219 -5.33 -17.04 -12.97
N PHE A 220 -5.96 -16.34 -12.03
CA PHE A 220 -5.42 -15.13 -11.42
C PHE A 220 -4.89 -15.40 -10.01
N ILE A 221 -3.68 -14.92 -9.75
CA ILE A 221 -3.06 -14.92 -8.42
C ILE A 221 -3.11 -13.48 -7.92
N PHE A 222 -4.04 -13.20 -7.01
CA PHE A 222 -4.16 -11.91 -6.35
C PHE A 222 -3.19 -11.79 -5.18
N SER A 223 -2.63 -10.58 -5.00
CA SER A 223 -1.88 -10.17 -3.82
C SER A 223 -2.45 -8.85 -3.33
N VAL A 224 -3.01 -8.86 -2.12
CA VAL A 224 -3.67 -7.70 -1.50
C VAL A 224 -3.04 -7.45 -0.15
N GLU A 225 -2.34 -6.33 -0.05
CA GLU A 225 -1.66 -5.88 1.17
C GLU A 225 -2.46 -4.73 1.78
N SER A 226 -3.07 -4.97 2.93
CA SER A 226 -3.81 -3.94 3.67
C SER A 226 -2.84 -3.00 4.39
N THR A 227 -3.23 -1.72 4.52
CA THR A 227 -2.52 -0.75 5.36
C THR A 227 -2.80 -0.91 6.86
N GLY A 228 -3.68 -1.86 7.23
CA GLY A 228 -4.05 -2.20 8.61
C GLY A 228 -5.35 -1.55 9.11
N ILE A 229 -6.06 -0.80 8.27
CA ILE A 229 -7.40 -0.24 8.59
C ILE A 229 -8.43 -1.36 8.75
N LEU A 230 -8.44 -2.27 7.79
CA LEU A 230 -9.31 -3.45 7.73
C LEU A 230 -8.50 -4.66 7.30
N PRO A 231 -8.89 -5.88 7.72
CA PRO A 231 -8.24 -7.08 7.24
C PRO A 231 -8.51 -7.27 5.72
N PRO A 232 -7.55 -7.86 4.98
CA PRO A 232 -7.59 -7.89 3.51
C PRO A 232 -8.71 -8.74 2.93
N ASP A 233 -9.20 -9.75 3.67
CA ASP A 233 -10.37 -10.55 3.32
C ASP A 233 -11.64 -9.69 3.22
N VAL A 234 -11.89 -8.84 4.21
CA VAL A 234 -13.01 -7.89 4.23
C VAL A 234 -12.87 -6.88 3.08
N LEU A 235 -11.65 -6.40 2.79
CA LEU A 235 -11.43 -5.45 1.68
C LEU A 235 -11.86 -6.02 0.32
N VAL A 236 -11.57 -7.29 0.05
CA VAL A 236 -11.96 -7.93 -1.21
C VAL A 236 -13.48 -8.11 -1.27
N THR A 237 -14.12 -8.52 -0.17
CA THR A 237 -15.59 -8.63 -0.10
C THR A 237 -16.26 -7.28 -0.34
N GLU A 238 -15.77 -6.21 0.28
CA GLU A 238 -16.29 -4.87 0.09
C GLU A 238 -16.09 -4.36 -1.35
N ALA A 239 -14.94 -4.66 -1.97
CA ALA A 239 -14.70 -4.30 -3.37
C ALA A 239 -15.72 -4.95 -4.33
N ILE A 240 -16.07 -6.22 -4.07
CA ILE A 240 -17.10 -6.94 -4.84
C ILE A 240 -18.48 -6.32 -4.59
N ASN A 241 -18.84 -6.04 -3.34
CA ASN A 241 -20.11 -5.40 -2.99
C ASN A 241 -20.26 -4.04 -3.68
N VAL A 242 -19.21 -3.23 -3.73
CA VAL A 242 -19.20 -1.94 -4.44
C VAL A 242 -19.47 -2.12 -5.93
N LEU A 243 -18.92 -3.17 -6.57
CA LEU A 243 -19.20 -3.46 -7.98
C LEU A 243 -20.68 -3.87 -8.19
N ILE A 244 -21.22 -4.72 -7.31
CA ILE A 244 -22.62 -5.14 -7.34
C ILE A 244 -23.55 -3.92 -7.18
N SER A 245 -23.29 -3.05 -6.20
CA SER A 245 -24.09 -1.84 -5.96
C SER A 245 -24.05 -0.87 -7.14
N LYS A 246 -22.94 -0.78 -7.88
CA LYS A 246 -22.87 0.03 -9.11
C LYS A 246 -23.80 -0.51 -10.19
N CYS A 247 -23.83 -1.83 -10.41
CA CYS A 247 -24.73 -2.45 -11.37
C CYS A 247 -26.20 -2.25 -10.97
N GLN A 248 -26.54 -2.48 -9.70
CA GLN A 248 -27.89 -2.29 -9.18
C GLN A 248 -28.38 -0.85 -9.33
N LYS A 249 -27.49 0.13 -9.14
CA LYS A 249 -27.82 1.54 -9.33
C LYS A 249 -28.28 1.82 -10.77
N PHE A 250 -27.55 1.33 -11.77
CA PHE A 250 -27.93 1.54 -13.17
C PHE A 250 -29.22 0.81 -13.54
N LEU A 251 -29.46 -0.39 -12.99
CA LEU A 251 -30.74 -1.09 -13.19
C LEU A 251 -31.91 -0.26 -12.65
N THR A 252 -31.75 0.30 -11.45
CA THR A 252 -32.80 1.15 -10.84
C THR A 252 -33.06 2.40 -11.69
N GLU A 253 -32.00 3.03 -12.22
CA GLU A 253 -32.14 4.20 -13.10
C GLU A 253 -32.84 3.86 -14.43
N LEU A 254 -32.63 2.66 -14.97
CA LEU A 254 -33.34 2.18 -16.16
C LEU A 254 -34.82 1.92 -15.86
N ASP A 255 -35.14 1.23 -14.77
CA ASP A 255 -36.52 0.95 -14.36
C ASP A 255 -37.32 2.25 -14.16
N MET A 256 -36.70 3.27 -13.57
CA MET A 256 -37.31 4.60 -13.41
C MET A 256 -37.59 5.28 -14.76
N ALA A 257 -36.68 5.15 -15.73
CA ALA A 257 -36.84 5.75 -17.05
C ALA A 257 -37.90 5.06 -17.91
N GLU A 258 -38.20 3.78 -17.68
CA GLU A 258 -39.28 3.06 -18.36
C GLU A 258 -40.68 3.39 -17.81
N MET A 259 -40.74 3.98 -16.61
CA MET A 259 -42.00 4.40 -15.97
C MET A 259 -42.46 5.81 -16.37
N ASP A 260 -41.58 6.61 -16.98
CA ASP A 260 -41.85 7.96 -17.51
C ASP A 260 -42.22 7.94 -19.01
#